data_AF-A0A9X1HM93-F1
#
_entry.id   AF-A0A9X1HM93-F1
#
_cell.length_a   1.000
_cell.length_b   1.000
_cell.length_c   1.000
_cell.angle_alpha   90.00
_cell.angle_beta   90.00
_cell.angle_gamma   90.00
#
_symmetry.space_group_name_H-M   'P 1'
#
loop_
_entity.id
_entity.type
_entity.pdbx_description
1 polymer ?
#
loop_
_entity_poly.entity_id
_entity_poly.type
_entity_poly.pdbx_seq_one_letter_code
_entity_poly.pdbx_strand_id
1 'polypeptide(L)'
;MSTVFIEGTIIGHASPKWSNPGSKNRLELNRQLSTERANEVEIFVQDIFQRELSKIGVNAEFALMCSNEANFNSIVLPAMGVGDSVTIEEAGGDKNANEPAMRRVDITLNVTHQMEGEAGSSVLIEIPEECEENATDKWAVRLNMTGGAGHLGVGAAFAVGEIKNRLTGQKASGGFVGGGIGVGLQAPGADPGWSDWTNFRTDQKITFDHFDGTLARLTTAGAGFLIGYSFAYLSFPMYGANSISVGGFNLGSVGADASSNVGKWEFSSTPPGANCIPAHMIPGEEMIPYTYHVQEEITHSVFFETGSSRISDTELSILDSLIRSIVDAV
;
A
#
# COMPACT_ATOMS: atom_id res chain seq x y z
N MET A 1 -7.18 -10.75 -11.64
CA MET A 1 -8.37 -10.20 -10.94
C MET A 1 -7.86 -9.48 -9.69
N SER A 2 -8.41 -8.32 -9.34
CA SER A 2 -8.03 -7.59 -8.11
C SER A 2 -9.15 -7.76 -7.10
N THR A 3 -8.81 -8.14 -5.87
CA THR A 3 -9.74 -8.24 -4.75
C THR A 3 -9.17 -7.40 -3.62
N VAL A 4 -10.00 -6.56 -3.01
CA VAL A 4 -9.61 -5.77 -1.84
C VAL A 4 -10.40 -6.23 -0.63
N PHE A 5 -9.70 -6.47 0.47
CA PHE A 5 -10.27 -6.77 1.77
C PHE A 5 -10.01 -5.60 2.71
N ILE A 6 -11.02 -5.20 3.48
CA ILE A 6 -10.88 -4.14 4.48
C ILE A 6 -11.37 -4.70 5.80
N GLU A 7 -10.45 -4.85 6.74
CA GLU A 7 -10.74 -5.17 8.14
C GLU A 7 -10.32 -4.00 9.02
N GLY A 8 -10.82 -3.89 10.23
CA GLY A 8 -10.43 -2.79 11.10
C GLY A 8 -11.13 -2.77 12.44
N THR A 9 -10.94 -1.68 13.18
CA THR A 9 -11.58 -1.43 14.47
C THR A 9 -11.90 0.05 14.64
N ILE A 10 -13.02 0.34 15.29
CA ILE A 10 -13.44 1.69 15.64
C ILE A 10 -13.53 1.78 17.17
N ILE A 11 -12.65 2.55 17.79
CA ILE A 11 -12.50 2.63 19.25
C ILE A 11 -12.86 4.03 19.72
N GLY A 12 -13.97 4.17 20.42
CA GLY A 12 -14.40 5.42 21.03
C GLY A 12 -13.72 5.67 22.37
N HIS A 13 -13.29 6.92 22.57
CA HIS A 13 -12.72 7.43 23.81
C HIS A 13 -13.56 8.59 24.37
N ALA A 14 -13.59 8.69 25.70
CA ALA A 14 -14.17 9.81 26.40
C ALA A 14 -13.12 10.52 27.25
N SER A 15 -13.23 11.84 27.38
CA SER A 15 -12.39 12.61 28.29
C SER A 15 -12.70 12.24 29.74
N PRO A 16 -11.71 12.28 30.65
CA PRO A 16 -11.95 12.02 32.08
C PRO A 16 -12.97 12.96 32.75
N LYS A 17 -13.11 14.18 32.23
CA LYS A 17 -13.97 15.21 32.80
C LYS A 17 -15.46 14.90 32.63
N TRP A 18 -16.20 15.00 33.73
CA TRP A 18 -17.67 15.04 33.72
C TRP A 18 -18.16 16.07 34.73
N SER A 19 -18.73 17.18 34.24
CA SER A 19 -19.05 18.34 35.09
C SER A 19 -20.20 18.10 36.07
N ASN A 20 -21.18 17.24 35.71
CA ASN A 20 -22.34 16.92 36.54
C ASN A 20 -22.86 15.50 36.23
N PRO A 21 -22.30 14.45 36.84
CA PRO A 21 -22.74 13.07 36.58
C PRO A 21 -24.11 12.74 37.23
N GLY A 22 -24.64 13.64 38.07
CA GLY A 22 -25.87 13.39 38.82
C GLY A 22 -25.72 12.18 39.75
N SER A 23 -26.67 11.24 39.70
CA SER A 23 -26.62 9.98 40.44
C SER A 23 -25.87 8.85 39.70
N LYS A 24 -25.46 9.04 38.45
CA LYS A 24 -24.82 8.02 37.64
C LYS A 24 -23.31 7.96 37.87
N ASN A 25 -22.72 6.79 37.72
CA ASN A 25 -21.28 6.63 37.81
C ASN A 25 -20.59 7.27 36.60
N ARG A 26 -19.60 8.13 36.83
CA ARG A 26 -18.81 8.77 35.77
C ARG A 26 -18.20 7.75 34.80
N LEU A 27 -17.67 6.64 35.31
CA LEU A 27 -17.05 5.61 34.48
C LEU A 27 -18.08 4.97 33.52
N GLU A 28 -19.30 4.76 34.02
CA GLU A 28 -20.42 4.22 33.23
C GLU A 28 -20.86 5.23 32.16
N LEU A 29 -20.96 6.51 32.52
CA LEU A 29 -21.29 7.59 31.61
C LEU A 29 -20.24 7.79 30.51
N ASN A 30 -18.95 7.77 30.87
CA ASN A 30 -17.85 7.85 29.91
C ASN A 30 -17.85 6.65 28.97
N ARG A 31 -18.07 5.44 29.50
CA ARG A 31 -18.18 4.22 28.69
C ARG A 31 -19.35 4.33 27.71
N GLN A 32 -20.54 4.71 28.19
CA GLN A 32 -21.71 4.90 27.35
C GLN A 32 -21.44 5.93 26.23
N LEU A 33 -20.92 7.11 26.58
CA LEU A 33 -20.64 8.17 25.60
C LEU A 33 -19.61 7.73 24.55
N SER A 34 -18.56 7.03 24.99
CA SER A 34 -17.53 6.50 24.08
C SER A 34 -18.10 5.46 23.12
N THR A 35 -19.02 4.60 23.57
CA THR A 35 -19.72 3.63 22.73
C THR A 35 -20.65 4.31 21.74
N GLU A 36 -21.43 5.30 22.19
CA GLU A 36 -22.33 6.07 21.30
C GLU A 36 -21.54 6.75 20.17
N ARG A 37 -20.37 7.32 20.48
CA ARG A 37 -19.48 7.92 19.48
C ARG A 37 -18.90 6.90 18.50
N ALA A 38 -18.45 5.75 19.00
CA ALA A 38 -17.91 4.68 18.16
C ALA A 38 -18.97 4.19 17.17
N ASN A 39 -20.20 3.98 17.65
CA ASN A 39 -21.33 3.55 16.81
C ASN A 39 -21.72 4.63 15.78
N GLU A 40 -21.71 5.92 16.18
CA GLU A 40 -21.98 7.03 15.25
C GLU A 40 -20.96 7.01 14.10
N VAL A 41 -19.66 6.88 14.41
CA VAL A 41 -18.60 6.81 13.40
C VAL A 41 -18.76 5.56 12.54
N GLU A 42 -19.05 4.40 13.13
CA GLU A 42 -19.29 3.16 12.39
C GLU A 42 -20.36 3.31 11.33
N ILE A 43 -21.50 3.91 11.67
CA ILE A 43 -22.61 4.14 10.73
C ILE A 43 -22.14 4.97 9.53
N PHE A 44 -21.39 6.05 9.77
CA PHE A 44 -20.87 6.88 8.68
C PHE A 44 -19.80 6.18 7.86
N VAL A 45 -18.88 5.47 8.51
CA VAL A 45 -17.84 4.70 7.81
C VAL A 45 -18.49 3.68 6.87
N GLN A 46 -19.49 2.93 7.36
CA GLN A 46 -20.23 1.96 6.56
C GLN A 46 -20.99 2.61 5.40
N ASP A 47 -21.72 3.71 5.65
CA ASP A 47 -22.46 4.43 4.60
C ASP A 47 -21.53 4.95 3.50
N ILE A 48 -20.40 5.57 3.89
CA ILE A 48 -19.45 6.13 2.94
C ILE A 48 -18.79 5.01 2.13
N PHE A 49 -18.29 3.93 2.76
CA PHE A 49 -17.73 2.80 2.02
C PHE A 49 -18.74 2.18 1.06
N GLN A 50 -19.98 1.94 1.52
CA GLN A 50 -21.02 1.36 0.66
C GLN A 50 -21.32 2.25 -0.54
N ARG A 51 -21.46 3.56 -0.30
CA ARG A 51 -21.74 4.54 -1.34
C ARG A 51 -20.62 4.66 -2.35
N GLU A 52 -19.37 4.74 -1.89
CA GLU A 52 -18.22 4.91 -2.78
C GLU A 52 -17.90 3.61 -3.55
N LEU A 53 -17.91 2.43 -2.90
CA LEU A 53 -17.66 1.15 -3.57
C LEU A 53 -18.74 0.82 -4.63
N SER A 54 -20.00 1.19 -4.35
CA SER A 54 -21.09 1.02 -5.33
C SER A 54 -20.86 1.82 -6.62
N LYS A 55 -20.16 2.98 -6.55
CA LYS A 55 -19.86 3.79 -7.75
C LYS A 55 -18.88 3.11 -8.69
N ILE A 56 -17.98 2.28 -8.15
CA ILE A 56 -17.01 1.50 -8.92
C ILE A 56 -17.49 0.07 -9.23
N GLY A 57 -18.76 -0.23 -8.92
CA GLY A 57 -19.38 -1.52 -9.22
C GLY A 57 -18.97 -2.65 -8.27
N VAL A 58 -18.38 -2.33 -7.12
CA VAL A 58 -18.02 -3.29 -6.08
C VAL A 58 -19.16 -3.39 -5.07
N ASN A 59 -19.77 -4.58 -4.95
CA ASN A 59 -20.73 -4.88 -3.89
C ASN A 59 -19.99 -5.34 -2.65
N ALA A 60 -19.88 -4.46 -1.65
CA ALA A 60 -19.39 -4.80 -0.32
C ALA A 60 -20.53 -5.29 0.57
N GLU A 61 -20.33 -6.41 1.25
CA GLU A 61 -21.14 -6.85 2.38
C GLU A 61 -20.42 -6.44 3.67
N PHE A 62 -21.12 -6.06 4.74
CA PHE A 62 -20.49 -5.79 6.04
C PHE A 62 -20.70 -6.99 6.95
N ALA A 63 -19.63 -7.63 7.42
CA ALA A 63 -19.73 -8.80 8.31
C ALA A 63 -19.50 -8.39 9.76
N LEU A 64 -20.39 -8.85 10.64
CA LEU A 64 -20.21 -8.82 12.08
C LEU A 64 -19.21 -9.93 12.46
N MET A 65 -18.22 -9.62 13.31
CA MET A 65 -17.23 -10.58 13.82
C MET A 65 -17.91 -11.85 14.34
N CYS A 66 -17.99 -12.91 13.51
CA CYS A 66 -18.24 -14.31 13.86
C CYS A 66 -18.47 -15.19 12.60
N SER A 67 -17.71 -15.02 11.51
CA SER A 67 -17.69 -16.04 10.45
C SER A 67 -16.28 -16.59 10.28
N ASN A 68 -16.06 -17.83 10.72
CA ASN A 68 -14.87 -18.63 10.42
C ASN A 68 -14.76 -19.02 8.93
N GLU A 69 -15.50 -18.35 8.05
CA GLU A 69 -15.52 -18.58 6.62
C GLU A 69 -15.08 -17.29 5.95
N ALA A 70 -14.01 -17.39 5.17
CA ALA A 70 -13.51 -16.36 4.28
C ALA A 70 -14.61 -16.02 3.26
N ASN A 71 -15.52 -15.11 3.62
CA ASN A 71 -16.41 -14.48 2.68
C ASN A 71 -15.67 -13.27 2.09
N PHE A 72 -15.22 -13.46 0.85
CA PHE A 72 -14.29 -12.61 0.11
C PHE A 72 -14.80 -11.20 -0.25
N ASN A 73 -15.97 -10.79 0.25
CA ASN A 73 -16.60 -9.49 0.00
C ASN A 73 -17.02 -8.77 1.28
N SER A 74 -16.44 -9.11 2.44
CA SER A 74 -16.89 -8.57 3.72
C SER A 74 -15.97 -7.48 4.33
N ILE A 75 -16.53 -6.30 4.64
CA ILE A 75 -15.88 -5.28 5.47
C ILE A 75 -16.20 -5.58 6.94
N VAL A 76 -15.18 -5.72 7.78
CA VAL A 76 -15.33 -6.03 9.23
C VAL A 76 -14.80 -4.86 10.06
N LEU A 77 -15.70 -4.08 10.66
CA LEU A 77 -15.36 -2.86 11.43
C LEU A 77 -16.08 -2.80 12.79
N PRO A 78 -15.73 -3.67 13.76
CA PRO A 78 -16.28 -3.60 15.10
C PRO A 78 -16.08 -2.22 15.74
N ALA A 79 -17.17 -1.65 16.23
CA ALA A 79 -17.18 -0.47 17.07
C ALA A 79 -17.21 -0.83 18.56
N MET A 80 -16.36 -0.19 19.36
CA MET A 80 -16.36 -0.35 20.82
C MET A 80 -16.01 0.94 21.54
N GLY A 81 -16.51 1.09 22.77
CA GLY A 81 -16.19 2.23 23.64
C GLY A 81 -15.36 1.80 24.84
N VAL A 82 -14.25 2.49 25.09
CA VAL A 82 -13.33 2.19 26.21
C VAL A 82 -13.47 3.17 27.40
N GLY A 83 -14.38 4.13 27.31
CA GLY A 83 -14.59 5.15 28.33
C GLY A 83 -13.40 6.10 28.49
N ASP A 84 -13.06 6.44 29.74
CA ASP A 84 -11.91 7.29 30.09
C ASP A 84 -10.68 6.50 30.53
N SER A 85 -10.67 5.17 30.37
CA SER A 85 -9.61 4.30 30.90
C SER A 85 -8.23 4.57 30.30
N VAL A 86 -8.18 4.84 29.00
CA VAL A 86 -6.94 5.19 28.28
C VAL A 86 -6.60 6.68 28.47
N THR A 87 -7.60 7.55 28.34
CA THR A 87 -7.40 9.00 28.34
C THR A 87 -7.05 9.55 29.73
N ILE A 88 -7.45 8.88 30.82
CA ILE A 88 -7.01 9.24 32.18
C ILE A 88 -5.51 8.98 32.37
N GLU A 89 -4.97 7.94 31.73
CA GLU A 89 -3.55 7.64 31.77
C GLU A 89 -2.76 8.66 30.93
N GLU A 90 -3.25 8.97 29.71
CA GLU A 90 -2.71 10.04 28.85
C GLU A 90 -2.71 11.40 29.57
N ALA A 91 -3.71 11.66 30.41
CA ALA A 91 -3.84 12.87 31.22
C ALA A 91 -2.95 12.87 32.49
N GLY A 92 -2.11 11.85 32.71
CA GLY A 92 -1.31 11.72 33.94
C GLY A 92 -2.16 11.57 35.21
N GLY A 93 -3.37 11.03 35.09
CA GLY A 93 -4.32 10.87 36.19
C GLY A 93 -5.23 12.08 36.43
N ASP A 94 -5.16 13.14 35.61
CA ASP A 94 -6.04 14.30 35.78
C ASP A 94 -7.49 14.00 35.38
N LYS A 95 -8.35 13.92 36.40
CA LYS A 95 -9.79 13.68 36.25
C LYS A 95 -10.56 14.85 35.63
N ASN A 96 -9.95 16.03 35.54
CA ASN A 96 -10.55 17.23 34.96
C ASN A 96 -10.07 17.50 33.53
N ALA A 97 -9.16 16.67 33.01
CA ALA A 97 -8.66 16.73 31.65
C ALA A 97 -9.82 16.61 30.65
N ASN A 98 -9.80 17.50 29.67
CA ASN A 98 -10.86 17.67 28.68
C ASN A 98 -10.30 18.31 27.41
N GLU A 99 -9.15 17.85 26.98
CA GLU A 99 -8.55 18.20 25.72
C GLU A 99 -9.35 17.54 24.58
N PRO A 100 -9.49 18.17 23.40
CA PRO A 100 -10.10 17.54 22.22
C PRO A 100 -9.50 16.17 21.90
N ALA A 101 -8.19 16.02 22.07
CA ALA A 101 -7.49 14.76 21.85
C ALA A 101 -8.02 13.60 22.70
N MET A 102 -8.65 13.86 23.86
CA MET A 102 -9.24 12.81 24.71
C MET A 102 -10.70 12.51 24.38
N ARG A 103 -11.31 13.30 23.49
CA ARG A 103 -12.69 13.13 23.00
C ARG A 103 -12.64 12.70 21.55
N ARG A 104 -12.07 11.53 21.30
CA ARG A 104 -11.84 11.02 19.95
C ARG A 104 -12.45 9.64 19.74
N VAL A 105 -12.61 9.27 18.49
CA VAL A 105 -12.80 7.89 18.05
C VAL A 105 -11.65 7.55 17.14
N ASP A 106 -10.89 6.51 17.49
CA ASP A 106 -9.76 6.03 16.71
C ASP A 106 -10.24 4.93 15.76
N ILE A 107 -9.98 5.11 14.47
CA ILE A 107 -10.30 4.19 13.39
C ILE A 107 -8.97 3.59 12.94
N THR A 108 -8.88 2.27 12.94
CA THR A 108 -7.76 1.52 12.35
C THR A 108 -8.31 0.61 11.28
N LEU A 109 -7.78 0.69 10.07
CA LEU A 109 -8.19 -0.13 8.93
C LEU A 109 -6.96 -0.87 8.40
N ASN A 110 -7.02 -2.19 8.29
CA ASN A 110 -6.09 -2.95 7.47
C ASN A 110 -6.73 -3.19 6.10
N VAL A 111 -6.13 -2.59 5.07
CA VAL A 111 -6.53 -2.78 3.69
C VAL A 111 -5.61 -3.83 3.08
N THR A 112 -6.17 -4.96 2.68
CA THR A 112 -5.45 -6.02 1.99
C THR A 112 -5.77 -6.02 0.50
N HIS A 113 -4.80 -5.71 -0.35
CA HIS A 113 -4.94 -5.85 -1.80
C HIS A 113 -4.43 -7.21 -2.24
N GLN A 114 -5.34 -8.05 -2.74
CA GLN A 114 -4.99 -9.28 -3.43
C GLN A 114 -5.02 -9.06 -4.94
N MET A 115 -3.85 -9.14 -5.58
CA MET A 115 -3.76 -9.08 -7.04
C MET A 115 -3.37 -10.46 -7.57
N GLU A 116 -4.25 -11.00 -8.40
CA GLU A 116 -3.99 -12.21 -9.16
C GLU A 116 -3.68 -11.84 -10.61
N GLY A 117 -2.61 -12.39 -11.14
CA GLY A 117 -2.35 -12.33 -12.56
C GLY A 117 -1.45 -13.45 -13.02
N GLU A 118 -1.20 -13.44 -14.32
CA GLU A 118 -0.38 -14.41 -15.02
C GLU A 118 0.91 -13.70 -15.43
N ALA A 119 2.05 -14.20 -14.95
CA ALA A 119 3.35 -13.81 -15.46
C ALA A 119 3.97 -15.01 -16.16
N GLY A 120 4.71 -14.75 -17.24
CA GLY A 120 5.28 -15.78 -18.11
C GLY A 120 6.10 -16.83 -17.36
N SER A 121 6.24 -18.00 -17.99
CA SER A 121 6.87 -19.20 -17.44
C SER A 121 8.21 -18.92 -16.76
N SER A 122 8.49 -19.61 -15.66
CA SER A 122 9.86 -19.73 -15.14
C SER A 122 10.73 -20.34 -16.24
N VAL A 123 11.76 -19.62 -16.68
CA VAL A 123 12.65 -20.08 -17.75
C VAL A 123 13.82 -20.84 -17.12
N LEU A 124 14.17 -22.00 -17.69
CA LEU A 124 15.45 -22.64 -17.37
C LEU A 124 16.55 -21.89 -18.14
N ILE A 125 17.53 -21.37 -17.42
CA ILE A 125 18.61 -20.58 -18.00
C ILE A 125 19.88 -21.41 -17.97
N GLU A 126 20.42 -21.69 -19.16
CA GLU A 126 21.76 -22.21 -19.30
C GLU A 126 22.74 -21.05 -19.46
N ILE A 127 23.71 -20.98 -18.54
CA ILE A 127 24.79 -20.00 -18.59
C ILE A 127 25.95 -20.64 -19.34
N PRO A 128 26.40 -20.05 -20.48
CA PRO A 128 27.62 -20.51 -21.14
C PRO A 128 28.83 -20.49 -20.19
N GLU A 129 29.77 -21.41 -20.36
CA GLU A 129 30.94 -21.53 -19.47
C GLU A 129 31.74 -20.22 -19.40
N GLU A 130 31.89 -19.54 -20.53
CA GLU A 130 32.52 -18.23 -20.65
C GLU A 130 31.83 -17.09 -19.88
N CYS A 131 30.60 -17.33 -19.41
CA CYS A 131 29.76 -16.37 -18.71
C CYS A 131 29.61 -16.66 -17.21
N GLU A 132 30.08 -17.81 -16.73
CA GLU A 132 29.91 -18.23 -15.33
C GLU A 132 30.49 -17.25 -14.32
N GLU A 133 31.64 -16.64 -14.63
CA GLU A 133 32.32 -15.67 -13.76
C GLU A 133 31.49 -14.40 -13.54
N ASN A 134 30.59 -14.09 -14.49
CA ASN A 134 29.70 -12.94 -14.43
C ASN A 134 28.27 -13.31 -14.00
N ALA A 135 27.97 -14.60 -13.79
CA ALA A 135 26.63 -15.07 -13.45
C ALA A 135 26.39 -15.16 -11.94
N THR A 136 25.27 -14.62 -11.45
CA THR A 136 24.92 -14.64 -10.03
C THR A 136 23.42 -14.68 -9.77
N ASP A 137 23.05 -15.18 -8.59
CA ASP A 137 21.70 -15.09 -8.02
C ASP A 137 21.53 -13.86 -7.12
N LYS A 138 22.61 -13.10 -6.86
CA LYS A 138 22.63 -12.00 -5.88
C LYS A 138 22.78 -10.66 -6.58
N TRP A 139 21.74 -9.87 -6.48
CA TRP A 139 21.64 -8.60 -7.17
C TRP A 139 21.32 -7.47 -6.21
N ALA A 140 21.56 -6.24 -6.67
CA ALA A 140 20.97 -5.07 -6.05
C ALA A 140 20.45 -4.12 -7.13
N VAL A 141 19.41 -3.37 -6.81
CA VAL A 141 18.83 -2.36 -7.69
C VAL A 141 18.71 -1.04 -6.94
N ARG A 142 18.83 0.05 -7.68
CA ARG A 142 18.55 1.40 -7.21
C ARG A 142 17.78 2.15 -8.28
N LEU A 143 16.66 2.78 -7.92
CA LEU A 143 15.93 3.64 -8.84
C LEU A 143 16.32 5.10 -8.60
N ASN A 144 16.79 5.76 -9.65
CA ASN A 144 17.20 7.15 -9.62
C ASN A 144 16.05 8.11 -9.96
N MET A 145 15.04 7.63 -10.68
CA MET A 145 13.88 8.42 -11.09
C MET A 145 12.71 7.51 -11.41
N THR A 146 11.50 7.91 -11.04
CA THR A 146 10.26 7.22 -11.42
C THR A 146 9.24 8.25 -11.88
N GLY A 147 8.42 7.91 -12.86
CA GLY A 147 7.36 8.81 -13.29
C GLY A 147 6.26 8.07 -14.00
N GLY A 148 5.12 8.71 -14.11
CA GLY A 148 3.99 8.18 -14.85
C GLY A 148 3.11 9.28 -15.41
N ALA A 149 2.34 8.91 -16.42
CA ALA A 149 1.26 9.71 -16.96
C ALA A 149 0.06 8.79 -17.17
N GLY A 150 -1.02 9.05 -16.46
CA GLY A 150 -2.27 8.29 -16.61
C GLY A 150 -3.49 9.14 -16.30
N HIS A 151 -4.63 8.71 -16.83
CA HIS A 151 -5.93 9.31 -16.55
C HIS A 151 -6.96 8.19 -16.40
N LEU A 152 -7.70 8.18 -15.29
CA LEU A 152 -8.82 7.26 -15.01
C LEU A 152 -8.57 5.81 -15.46
N GLY A 153 -7.70 5.10 -14.73
CA GLY A 153 -7.59 3.64 -14.81
C GLY A 153 -6.62 3.11 -15.87
N VAL A 154 -6.06 3.96 -16.75
CA VAL A 154 -4.99 3.56 -17.69
C VAL A 154 -3.89 4.61 -17.72
N GLY A 155 -2.64 4.17 -17.70
CA GLY A 155 -1.50 5.05 -17.89
C GLY A 155 -0.22 4.35 -18.31
N ALA A 156 0.79 5.15 -18.55
CA ALA A 156 2.15 4.71 -18.77
C ALA A 156 2.99 5.08 -17.56
N ALA A 157 3.96 4.23 -17.21
CA ALA A 157 4.96 4.54 -16.20
C ALA A 157 6.35 4.20 -16.72
N PHE A 158 7.32 4.92 -16.18
CA PHE A 158 8.73 4.68 -16.41
C PHE A 158 9.50 4.74 -15.09
N ALA A 159 10.63 4.04 -15.06
CA ALA A 159 11.64 4.20 -14.03
C ALA A 159 13.01 4.22 -14.68
N VAL A 160 13.96 4.93 -14.10
CA VAL A 160 15.37 4.91 -14.50
C VAL A 160 16.19 4.55 -13.28
N GLY A 161 17.11 3.62 -13.43
CA GLY A 161 17.88 3.11 -12.31
C GLY A 161 19.13 2.35 -12.74
N GLU A 162 19.72 1.67 -11.77
CA GLU A 162 20.90 0.83 -11.97
C GLU A 162 20.68 -0.54 -11.32
N ILE A 163 21.15 -1.57 -12.00
CA ILE A 163 21.27 -2.93 -11.44
C ILE A 163 22.75 -3.18 -11.16
N LYS A 164 23.04 -3.83 -10.04
CA LYS A 164 24.39 -4.20 -9.61
C LYS A 164 24.50 -5.71 -9.45
N ASN A 165 25.47 -6.28 -10.13
CA ASN A 165 25.91 -7.64 -9.88
C ASN A 165 26.69 -7.66 -8.56
N ARG A 166 26.20 -8.37 -7.54
CA ARG A 166 26.84 -8.35 -6.22
C ARG A 166 28.03 -9.30 -6.11
N LEU A 167 28.22 -10.19 -7.08
CA LEU A 167 29.40 -11.02 -7.18
C LEU A 167 30.59 -10.20 -7.70
N THR A 168 30.42 -9.54 -8.85
CA THR A 168 31.51 -8.81 -9.54
C THR A 168 31.62 -7.35 -9.10
N GLY A 169 30.57 -6.78 -8.51
CA GLY A 169 30.48 -5.37 -8.15
C GLY A 169 30.18 -4.43 -9.33
N GLN A 170 30.09 -4.97 -10.54
CA GLN A 170 29.74 -4.23 -11.75
C GLN A 170 28.31 -3.70 -11.69
N LYS A 171 28.04 -2.61 -12.41
CA LYS A 171 26.75 -1.92 -12.46
C LYS A 171 26.36 -1.66 -13.91
N ALA A 172 25.06 -1.69 -14.18
CA ALA A 172 24.49 -1.34 -15.47
C ALA A 172 23.29 -0.40 -15.28
N SER A 173 23.30 0.73 -15.99
CA SER A 173 22.22 1.72 -15.96
C SER A 173 21.15 1.38 -17.00
N GLY A 174 19.90 1.35 -16.58
CA GLY A 174 18.77 1.04 -17.44
C GLY A 174 17.50 1.73 -16.98
N GLY A 175 16.40 1.37 -17.62
CA GLY A 175 15.10 1.89 -17.26
C GLY A 175 13.97 0.93 -17.58
N PHE A 176 12.91 1.09 -16.82
CA PHE A 176 11.61 0.49 -17.06
C PHE A 176 10.76 1.43 -17.93
N VAL A 177 10.06 0.90 -18.92
CA VAL A 177 8.93 1.57 -19.58
C VAL A 177 7.80 0.57 -19.72
N GLY A 178 6.61 0.93 -19.24
CA GLY A 178 5.45 0.05 -19.23
C GLY A 178 4.12 0.79 -19.24
N GLY A 179 3.08 0.02 -19.54
CA GLY A 179 1.69 0.46 -19.45
C GLY A 179 0.97 -0.30 -18.34
N GLY A 180 -0.02 0.33 -17.73
CA GLY A 180 -0.69 -0.25 -16.59
C GLY A 180 -2.03 0.36 -16.30
N ILE A 181 -2.66 -0.21 -15.28
CA ILE A 181 -3.86 0.31 -14.66
C ILE A 181 -3.50 0.91 -13.30
N GLY A 182 -4.16 2.00 -12.94
CA GLY A 182 -3.93 2.68 -11.67
C GLY A 182 -4.64 4.02 -11.58
N VAL A 183 -4.79 4.49 -10.35
CA VAL A 183 -5.38 5.78 -9.99
C VAL A 183 -4.27 6.69 -9.46
N GLY A 184 -4.29 7.97 -9.86
CA GLY A 184 -3.31 8.94 -9.35
C GLY A 184 -1.92 8.93 -10.01
N LEU A 185 -1.77 8.40 -11.23
CA LEU A 185 -0.53 8.46 -12.03
C LEU A 185 -0.17 9.90 -12.44
N GLN A 186 0.32 10.69 -11.48
CA GLN A 186 0.76 12.07 -11.69
C GLN A 186 2.28 12.21 -11.57
N ALA A 187 2.83 12.91 -12.57
CA ALA A 187 4.11 13.62 -12.70
C ALA A 187 5.43 12.91 -12.28
N PRO A 188 6.54 13.18 -12.99
CA PRO A 188 7.83 12.58 -12.68
C PRO A 188 8.33 12.99 -11.28
N GLY A 189 8.48 12.01 -10.40
CA GLY A 189 9.23 12.13 -9.15
C GLY A 189 10.71 11.94 -9.42
N ALA A 190 11.50 12.99 -9.21
CA ALA A 190 12.96 12.85 -9.15
C ALA A 190 13.35 12.44 -7.73
N ASP A 191 14.00 11.29 -7.58
CA ASP A 191 14.70 10.97 -6.33
C ASP A 191 15.88 11.96 -6.21
N PRO A 192 16.01 12.73 -5.10
CA PRO A 192 17.13 13.62 -4.86
C PRO A 192 18.49 12.90 -4.69
N GLY A 193 18.58 11.62 -5.04
CA GLY A 193 19.78 10.79 -4.96
C GLY A 193 19.95 10.12 -3.61
N TRP A 194 18.84 9.86 -2.91
CA TRP A 194 18.82 9.27 -1.58
C TRP A 194 18.43 7.78 -1.56
N SER A 195 18.05 7.19 -2.70
CA SER A 195 17.80 5.75 -2.74
C SER A 195 19.08 4.95 -2.48
N ASP A 196 19.01 4.12 -1.43
CA ASP A 196 20.00 3.09 -1.17
C ASP A 196 19.83 1.89 -2.12
N TRP A 197 20.87 1.07 -2.21
CA TRP A 197 20.80 -0.18 -2.96
C TRP A 197 19.90 -1.20 -2.26
N THR A 198 18.81 -1.59 -2.90
CA THR A 198 17.99 -2.72 -2.43
C THR A 198 18.55 -4.02 -2.95
N ASN A 199 18.88 -4.94 -2.05
CA ASN A 199 19.33 -6.27 -2.43
C ASN A 199 18.15 -7.17 -2.81
N PHE A 200 18.29 -7.97 -3.86
CA PHE A 200 17.33 -8.99 -4.24
C PHE A 200 18.03 -10.26 -4.73
N ARG A 201 17.24 -11.32 -4.95
CA ARG A 201 17.72 -12.57 -5.53
C ARG A 201 16.86 -13.02 -6.70
N THR A 202 17.47 -13.81 -7.56
CA THR A 202 16.80 -14.58 -8.62
C THR A 202 16.85 -16.07 -8.28
N ASP A 203 15.93 -16.85 -8.84
CA ASP A 203 15.85 -18.31 -8.60
C ASP A 203 17.05 -19.07 -9.16
N GLN A 204 17.67 -18.53 -10.20
CA GLN A 204 18.83 -19.10 -10.88
C GLN A 204 19.92 -18.04 -11.05
N LYS A 205 21.16 -18.48 -11.29
CA LYS A 205 22.24 -17.56 -11.66
C LYS A 205 21.94 -16.98 -13.04
N ILE A 206 22.01 -15.66 -13.18
CA ILE A 206 21.82 -14.96 -14.44
C ILE A 206 22.94 -13.93 -14.65
N THR A 207 23.00 -13.30 -15.83
CA THR A 207 23.90 -12.18 -16.15
C THR A 207 23.10 -10.90 -16.37
N PHE A 208 23.78 -9.78 -16.60
CA PHE A 208 23.08 -8.54 -16.96
C PHE A 208 22.21 -8.69 -18.21
N ASP A 209 22.67 -9.38 -19.25
CA ASP A 209 21.92 -9.55 -20.51
C ASP A 209 20.51 -10.15 -20.31
N HIS A 210 20.30 -10.90 -19.22
CA HIS A 210 19.00 -11.46 -18.90
C HIS A 210 17.99 -10.39 -18.43
N PHE A 211 18.45 -9.27 -17.88
CA PHE A 211 17.57 -8.14 -17.54
C PHE A 211 17.24 -7.26 -18.74
N ASP A 212 18.00 -7.34 -19.83
CA ASP A 212 17.80 -6.45 -20.99
C ASP A 212 16.61 -6.91 -21.84
N GLY A 213 15.68 -6.00 -22.10
CA GLY A 213 14.43 -6.27 -22.81
C GLY A 213 13.45 -7.19 -22.06
N THR A 214 13.77 -7.60 -20.82
CA THR A 214 12.95 -8.55 -20.06
C THR A 214 11.68 -7.90 -19.53
N LEU A 215 10.66 -8.73 -19.31
CA LEU A 215 9.44 -8.28 -18.68
C LEU A 215 9.72 -7.88 -17.23
N ALA A 216 9.40 -6.63 -16.92
CA ALA A 216 9.46 -6.10 -15.57
C ALA A 216 8.09 -5.56 -15.16
N ARG A 217 7.88 -5.46 -13.85
CA ARG A 217 6.69 -4.80 -13.29
C ARG A 217 7.11 -3.76 -12.28
N LEU A 218 6.52 -2.58 -12.39
CA LEU A 218 6.62 -1.50 -11.42
C LEU A 218 5.27 -1.30 -10.75
N THR A 219 5.22 -1.54 -9.45
CA THR A 219 4.05 -1.28 -8.61
C THR A 219 4.35 -0.11 -7.69
N THR A 220 3.47 0.87 -7.64
CA THR A 220 3.58 2.01 -6.72
C THR A 220 2.33 2.07 -5.84
N ALA A 221 2.52 2.36 -4.56
CA ALA A 221 1.45 2.63 -3.59
C ALA A 221 1.94 3.75 -2.66
N GLY A 222 1.25 4.87 -2.58
CA GLY A 222 1.67 5.99 -1.75
C GLY A 222 0.55 6.98 -1.48
N ALA A 223 0.71 7.78 -0.42
CA ALA A 223 -0.16 8.92 -0.14
C ALA A 223 0.72 10.16 0.11
N GLY A 224 0.47 11.24 -0.63
CA GLY A 224 1.32 12.43 -0.60
C GLY A 224 0.55 13.75 -0.62
N PHE A 225 1.12 14.75 0.06
CA PHE A 225 0.76 16.16 -0.10
C PHE A 225 2.03 16.96 -0.42
N LEU A 226 2.25 17.28 -1.71
CA LEU A 226 3.39 18.04 -2.28
C LEU A 226 4.76 17.34 -2.21
N ILE A 227 5.10 16.67 -1.11
CA ILE A 227 6.25 15.77 -0.94
C ILE A 227 5.71 14.53 -0.21
N GLY A 228 5.55 13.43 -0.94
CA GLY A 228 5.07 12.15 -0.40
C GLY A 228 6.16 11.09 -0.44
N TYR A 229 6.11 10.16 0.51
CA TYR A 229 6.83 8.89 0.40
C TYR A 229 5.88 7.90 -0.29
N SER A 230 6.31 7.33 -1.42
CA SER A 230 5.59 6.26 -2.11
C SER A 230 6.38 4.96 -1.98
N PHE A 231 5.69 3.89 -1.62
CA PHE A 231 6.24 2.55 -1.70
C PHE A 231 6.26 2.13 -3.17
N ALA A 232 7.46 1.98 -3.73
CA ALA A 232 7.64 1.40 -5.05
C ALA A 232 8.26 0.01 -4.95
N TYR A 233 7.72 -0.91 -5.74
CA TYR A 233 8.17 -2.28 -5.86
C TYR A 233 8.48 -2.59 -7.33
N LEU A 234 9.70 -3.08 -7.58
CA LEU A 234 10.10 -3.60 -8.89
C LEU A 234 10.05 -5.13 -8.86
N SER A 235 9.66 -5.76 -9.96
CA SER A 235 9.71 -7.22 -10.10
C SER A 235 10.24 -7.63 -11.47
N PHE A 236 11.00 -8.72 -11.50
CA PHE A 236 11.40 -9.48 -12.69
C PHE A 236 10.83 -10.90 -12.58
N PRO A 237 9.53 -11.09 -12.90
CA PRO A 237 8.81 -12.32 -12.55
C PRO A 237 9.41 -13.58 -13.18
N MET A 238 9.93 -13.47 -14.40
CA MET A 238 10.57 -14.56 -15.13
C MET A 238 11.76 -15.20 -14.39
N TYR A 239 12.36 -14.47 -13.44
CA TYR A 239 13.55 -14.89 -12.69
C TYR A 239 13.28 -15.07 -11.19
N GLY A 240 12.00 -15.10 -10.78
CA GLY A 240 11.60 -15.25 -9.37
C GLY A 240 11.86 -14.03 -8.49
N ALA A 241 12.33 -12.93 -9.05
CA ALA A 241 12.63 -11.71 -8.31
C ALA A 241 11.38 -10.83 -8.20
N ASN A 242 10.57 -11.08 -7.17
CA ASN A 242 9.29 -10.41 -6.96
C ASN A 242 9.36 -9.41 -5.79
N SER A 243 8.55 -8.36 -5.87
CA SER A 243 8.32 -7.39 -4.79
C SER A 243 9.60 -6.77 -4.22
N ILE A 244 10.54 -6.40 -5.08
CA ILE A 244 11.79 -5.75 -4.69
C ILE A 244 11.46 -4.32 -4.25
N SER A 245 11.52 -4.05 -2.94
CA SER A 245 11.25 -2.72 -2.39
C SER A 245 12.32 -1.73 -2.81
N VAL A 246 12.01 -0.91 -3.81
CA VAL A 246 12.96 0.05 -4.40
C VAL A 246 12.83 1.45 -3.82
N GLY A 247 11.84 1.67 -2.95
CA GLY A 247 11.53 2.97 -2.37
C GLY A 247 11.07 3.98 -3.42
N GLY A 248 10.44 5.05 -3.00
CA GLY A 248 9.95 6.10 -3.89
C GLY A 248 9.74 7.41 -3.13
N PHE A 249 10.32 8.48 -3.64
CA PHE A 249 9.89 9.83 -3.28
C PHE A 249 8.98 10.32 -4.39
N ASN A 250 7.74 10.66 -4.05
CA ASN A 250 6.83 11.27 -4.99
C ASN A 250 6.85 12.79 -4.74
N LEU A 251 7.45 13.52 -5.68
CA LEU A 251 7.41 14.99 -5.70
C LEU A 251 6.19 15.41 -6.52
N GLY A 252 5.22 16.03 -5.86
CA GLY A 252 4.03 16.56 -6.53
C GLY A 252 2.85 15.60 -6.68
N SER A 253 2.84 14.44 -6.00
CA SER A 253 1.57 13.73 -5.81
C SER A 253 0.71 14.51 -4.82
N VAL A 254 -0.53 14.80 -5.22
CA VAL A 254 -1.59 15.33 -4.36
C VAL A 254 -2.66 14.25 -4.32
N GLY A 255 -2.69 13.47 -3.24
CA GLY A 255 -3.62 12.36 -3.05
C GLY A 255 -2.92 11.01 -2.84
N ALA A 256 -3.73 9.94 -2.81
CA ALA A 256 -3.27 8.56 -2.84
C ALA A 256 -2.99 8.15 -4.29
N ASP A 257 -1.84 7.51 -4.53
CA ASP A 257 -1.44 6.91 -5.80
C ASP A 257 -1.27 5.40 -5.62
N ALA A 258 -2.01 4.61 -6.39
CA ALA A 258 -1.86 3.16 -6.45
C ALA A 258 -1.85 2.73 -7.92
N SER A 259 -0.75 2.13 -8.38
CA SER A 259 -0.61 1.71 -9.77
C SER A 259 0.19 0.42 -9.92
N SER A 260 -0.15 -0.36 -10.94
CA SER A 260 0.61 -1.54 -11.36
C SER A 260 0.86 -1.48 -12.86
N ASN A 261 2.12 -1.30 -13.23
CA ASN A 261 2.56 -1.14 -14.61
C ASN A 261 3.42 -2.32 -15.03
N VAL A 262 3.09 -2.91 -16.17
CA VAL A 262 3.86 -4.00 -16.79
C VAL A 262 4.56 -3.45 -18.02
N GLY A 263 5.83 -3.80 -18.17
CA GLY A 263 6.67 -3.20 -19.19
C GLY A 263 7.95 -3.97 -19.38
N LYS A 264 8.92 -3.30 -19.99
CA LYS A 264 10.26 -3.86 -20.22
C LYS A 264 11.29 -3.07 -19.44
N TRP A 265 12.30 -3.79 -18.94
CA TRP A 265 13.54 -3.17 -18.50
C TRP A 265 14.54 -3.18 -19.65
N GLU A 266 15.15 -2.03 -19.95
CA GLU A 266 16.14 -1.88 -21.03
C GLU A 266 17.38 -1.16 -20.50
N PHE A 267 18.57 -1.66 -20.81
CA PHE A 267 19.80 -0.95 -20.48
C PHE A 267 20.07 0.19 -21.45
N SER A 268 20.56 1.30 -20.90
CA SER A 268 20.92 2.50 -21.67
C SER A 268 22.19 2.34 -22.51
N SER A 269 22.97 1.30 -22.23
CA SER A 269 24.21 0.93 -22.93
C SER A 269 24.45 -0.56 -22.77
N THR A 270 25.33 -1.13 -23.59
CA THR A 270 25.73 -2.53 -23.45
C THR A 270 26.20 -2.81 -22.02
N PRO A 271 25.55 -3.72 -21.30
CA PRO A 271 25.92 -4.01 -19.93
C PRO A 271 27.32 -4.64 -19.85
N PRO A 272 28.01 -4.51 -18.70
CA PRO A 272 29.32 -5.10 -18.51
C PRO A 272 29.25 -6.63 -18.43
N GLY A 273 30.21 -7.29 -19.08
CA GLY A 273 30.27 -8.74 -19.22
C GLY A 273 30.56 -9.14 -20.67
N ALA A 274 30.82 -10.42 -20.91
CA ALA A 274 30.73 -10.96 -22.27
C ALA A 274 29.26 -10.88 -22.75
N ASN A 275 29.02 -10.76 -24.06
CA ASN A 275 27.66 -10.87 -24.62
C ASN A 275 27.15 -12.29 -24.41
N CYS A 276 26.50 -12.52 -23.28
CA CYS A 276 25.95 -13.78 -22.83
C CYS A 276 24.49 -13.83 -23.31
N ILE A 277 24.30 -13.82 -24.63
CA ILE A 277 22.96 -13.86 -25.24
C ILE A 277 22.27 -15.15 -24.77
N PRO A 278 21.13 -15.08 -24.06
CA PRO A 278 20.56 -16.26 -23.43
C PRO A 278 20.05 -17.26 -24.47
N ALA A 279 20.48 -18.52 -24.37
CA ALA A 279 19.68 -19.62 -24.88
C ALA A 279 18.54 -19.86 -23.90
N HIS A 280 17.35 -19.31 -24.19
CA HIS A 280 16.16 -19.62 -23.41
C HIS A 280 15.60 -20.98 -23.86
N MET A 281 15.62 -21.98 -22.98
CA MET A 281 14.69 -23.11 -23.11
C MET A 281 13.40 -22.72 -22.40
N ILE A 282 12.40 -22.28 -23.18
CA ILE A 282 11.03 -22.07 -22.69
C ILE A 282 10.45 -23.46 -22.44
N PRO A 283 10.30 -23.93 -21.19
CA PRO A 283 9.73 -25.23 -20.91
C PRO A 283 8.21 -25.10 -21.00
N GLY A 284 7.67 -25.04 -22.22
CA GLY A 284 6.22 -24.93 -22.47
C GLY A 284 5.62 -23.58 -22.06
N GLU A 285 4.58 -23.16 -22.78
CA GLU A 285 3.82 -21.93 -22.53
C GLU A 285 2.88 -22.05 -21.31
N GLU A 286 3.36 -22.55 -20.16
CA GLU A 286 2.54 -22.54 -18.95
C GLU A 286 2.70 -21.21 -18.22
N MET A 287 1.62 -20.42 -18.24
CA MET A 287 1.48 -19.19 -17.48
C MET A 287 1.47 -19.53 -15.98
N ILE A 288 2.37 -18.92 -15.20
CA ILE A 288 2.40 -19.14 -13.76
C ILE A 288 1.45 -18.12 -13.11
N PRO A 289 0.38 -18.57 -12.44
CA PRO A 289 -0.44 -17.68 -11.64
C PRO A 289 0.38 -17.21 -10.44
N TYR A 290 0.36 -15.91 -10.18
CA TYR A 290 0.86 -15.36 -8.92
C TYR A 290 -0.28 -14.67 -8.17
N THR A 291 -0.21 -14.73 -6.84
CA THR A 291 -1.09 -14.01 -5.92
C THR A 291 -0.21 -13.11 -5.07
N TYR A 292 -0.49 -11.81 -5.09
CA TYR A 292 0.20 -10.83 -4.26
C TYR A 292 -0.74 -10.31 -3.18
N HIS A 293 -0.25 -10.14 -1.95
CA HIS A 293 -0.98 -9.51 -0.85
C HIS A 293 -0.22 -8.27 -0.39
N VAL A 294 -0.77 -7.07 -0.61
CA VAL A 294 -0.35 -5.86 0.13
C VAL A 294 -1.24 -5.78 1.35
N GLN A 295 -0.69 -5.54 2.54
CA GLN A 295 -1.46 -5.15 3.70
C GLN A 295 -1.01 -3.75 4.12
N GLU A 296 -1.94 -2.82 4.22
CA GLU A 296 -1.70 -1.43 4.61
C GLU A 296 -2.54 -1.10 5.84
N GLU A 297 -1.93 -0.57 6.89
CA GLU A 297 -2.63 -0.13 8.10
C GLU A 297 -2.84 1.38 8.04
N ILE A 298 -4.10 1.82 8.05
CA ILE A 298 -4.50 3.22 8.02
C ILE A 298 -5.12 3.56 9.37
N THR A 299 -4.56 4.57 10.04
CA THR A 299 -5.06 5.07 11.32
C THR A 299 -5.58 6.50 11.18
N HIS A 300 -6.75 6.78 11.77
CA HIS A 300 -7.35 8.10 11.78
C HIS A 300 -8.12 8.34 13.08
N SER A 301 -8.14 9.57 13.58
CA SER A 301 -8.90 9.95 14.78
C SER A 301 -9.94 10.99 14.44
N VAL A 302 -11.19 10.72 14.79
CA VAL A 302 -12.35 11.63 14.66
C VAL A 302 -12.58 12.33 15.99
N PHE A 303 -12.63 13.66 16.01
CA PHE A 303 -12.76 14.43 17.25
C PHE A 303 -14.20 14.89 17.53
N PHE A 304 -14.54 14.98 18.82
CA PHE A 304 -15.89 15.31 19.28
C PHE A 304 -15.90 16.52 20.21
N GLU A 305 -16.96 17.31 20.06
CA GLU A 305 -17.29 18.37 21.00
C GLU A 305 -17.58 17.81 22.40
N THR A 306 -17.42 18.68 23.41
CA THR A 306 -17.62 18.28 24.82
C THR A 306 -19.06 17.83 25.03
N GLY A 307 -19.23 16.58 25.51
CA GLY A 307 -20.55 16.00 25.80
C GLY A 307 -21.38 15.61 24.56
N SER A 308 -20.84 15.78 23.34
CA SER A 308 -21.51 15.36 22.11
C SER A 308 -21.14 13.91 21.78
N SER A 309 -22.13 13.10 21.38
CA SER A 309 -21.94 11.83 20.67
C SER A 309 -22.06 11.96 19.15
N ARG A 310 -22.43 13.15 18.65
CA ARG A 310 -22.59 13.42 17.22
C ARG A 310 -21.29 13.94 16.62
N ILE A 311 -20.93 13.38 15.48
CA ILE A 311 -19.85 13.88 14.64
C ILE A 311 -20.21 15.28 14.12
N SER A 312 -19.22 16.16 14.00
CA SER A 312 -19.43 17.47 13.37
C SER A 312 -19.40 17.34 11.84
N ASP A 313 -20.03 18.26 11.12
CA ASP A 313 -19.99 18.26 9.65
C ASP A 313 -18.55 18.36 9.11
N THR A 314 -17.67 19.06 9.83
CA THR A 314 -16.25 19.18 9.48
C THR A 314 -15.53 17.83 9.59
N GLU A 315 -15.69 17.15 10.72
CA GLU A 315 -15.09 15.83 10.94
C GLU A 315 -15.67 14.77 10.01
N LEU A 316 -16.96 14.84 9.72
CA LEU A 316 -17.61 13.99 8.74
C LEU A 316 -17.05 14.21 7.33
N SER A 317 -16.81 15.46 6.92
CA SER A 317 -16.18 15.77 5.63
C SER A 317 -14.75 15.25 5.53
N ILE A 318 -13.99 15.25 6.63
CA ILE A 318 -12.62 14.72 6.67
C ILE A 318 -12.66 13.19 6.54
N LEU A 319 -13.54 12.53 7.31
CA LEU A 319 -13.75 11.09 7.25
C LEU A 319 -14.21 10.64 5.85
N ASP A 320 -15.11 11.40 5.23
CA ASP A 320 -15.56 11.19 3.85
C ASP A 320 -14.42 11.26 2.85
N SER A 321 -13.56 12.28 2.97
CA SER A 321 -12.38 12.42 2.11
C SER A 321 -11.38 11.28 2.30
N LEU A 322 -11.18 10.82 3.53
CA LEU A 322 -10.30 9.68 3.83
C LEU A 322 -10.82 8.41 3.17
N ILE A 323 -12.09 8.04 3.41
CA ILE A 323 -12.66 6.82 2.87
C ILE A 323 -12.71 6.86 1.34
N ARG A 324 -13.04 8.01 0.74
CA ARG A 324 -12.91 8.20 -0.71
C ARG A 324 -11.51 7.92 -1.20
N SER A 325 -10.48 8.42 -0.51
CA SER A 325 -9.10 8.15 -0.92
C SER A 325 -8.72 6.67 -0.83
N ILE A 326 -9.29 5.93 0.13
CA ILE A 326 -9.12 4.48 0.26
C ILE A 326 -9.83 3.76 -0.89
N VAL A 327 -11.09 4.13 -1.17
CA VAL A 327 -11.88 3.53 -2.25
C VAL A 327 -11.32 3.86 -3.62
N ASP A 328 -10.79 5.06 -3.83
CA ASP A 328 -10.09 5.44 -5.06
C ASP A 328 -8.80 4.63 -5.27
N ALA A 329 -8.26 4.00 -4.22
CA ALA A 329 -7.13 3.09 -4.31
C ALA A 329 -7.53 1.62 -4.59
N VAL A 330 -8.84 1.28 -4.56
CA VAL A 330 -9.42 -0.05 -4.86
C VAL A 330 -9.63 -0.25 -6.36
#